data_AF-A0A2R4QHD1-F1
#
_entry.id   AF-A0A2R4QHD1-F1
#
_cell.length_a   1.000
_cell.length_b   1.000
_cell.length_c   1.000
_cell.angle_alpha   90.00
_cell.angle_beta   90.00
_cell.angle_gamma   90.00
#
_symmetry.space_group_name_H-M   'P 1'
#
loop_
_entity.id
_entity.type
_entity.pdbx_description
1 polymer ?
#
loop_
_entity_poly.entity_id
_entity_poly.type
_entity_poly.pdbx_seq_one_letter_code
_entity_poly.pdbx_strand_id
1 'polypeptide(L)'
;MPTIQQLIRSKRKVKIQRRKTPALKGCPQRKGVCMRTYCKTPKKPNSALRSISHFVTEHCIIIVRGGRVKDLPGCRYRVVRGVLDAVPVKNRKRARSKYGTRRPFV
;
A
#
# COMPACT_ATOMS: atom_id res chain seq x y z
N MET A 1 -13.25 -3.11 39.18
CA MET A 1 -11.83 -2.73 39.24
C MET A 1 -11.05 -3.88 39.85
N PRO A 2 -9.85 -4.23 39.36
CA PRO A 2 -9.08 -5.33 39.93
C PRO A 2 -8.45 -4.93 41.28
N THR A 3 -8.39 -5.87 42.22
CA THR A 3 -7.76 -5.67 43.54
C THR A 3 -6.22 -5.78 43.43
N ILE A 4 -5.50 -5.24 44.41
CA ILE A 4 -4.02 -5.27 44.43
C ILE A 4 -3.50 -6.72 44.41
N GLN A 5 -4.10 -7.63 45.18
CA GLN A 5 -3.74 -9.05 45.19
C GLN A 5 -3.95 -9.74 43.83
N GLN A 6 -4.97 -9.34 43.06
CA GLN A 6 -5.18 -9.83 41.69
C GLN A 6 -4.06 -9.36 40.75
N LEU A 7 -3.57 -8.14 40.92
CA LEU A 7 -2.46 -7.60 40.12
C LEU A 7 -1.11 -8.22 40.49
N ILE A 8 -0.92 -8.58 41.76
CA ILE A 8 0.25 -9.33 42.24
C ILE A 8 0.25 -10.75 41.65
N ARG A 9 -0.89 -11.44 41.67
CA ARG A 9 -1.06 -12.79 41.08
C ARG A 9 -1.02 -12.79 39.55
N SER A 10 -1.50 -11.74 38.90
CA SER A 10 -1.57 -11.64 37.44
C SER A 10 -1.30 -10.21 36.97
N LYS A 11 -0.09 -10.00 36.47
CA LYS A 11 0.33 -8.71 35.91
C LYS A 11 -0.54 -8.34 34.70
N ARG A 12 -0.84 -7.04 34.56
CA ARG A 12 -1.52 -6.53 33.36
C ARG A 12 -0.66 -6.79 32.13
N LYS A 13 -1.26 -7.40 31.11
CA LYS A 13 -0.61 -7.62 29.81
C LYS A 13 -0.85 -6.43 28.91
N VAL A 14 0.20 -5.92 28.28
CA VAL A 14 0.08 -4.89 27.25
C VAL A 14 -0.57 -5.50 26.01
N LYS A 15 -1.53 -4.79 25.41
CA LYS A 15 -2.14 -5.22 24.14
C LYS A 15 -1.14 -5.03 23.00
N ILE A 16 -0.68 -6.12 22.41
CA ILE A 16 0.26 -6.09 21.28
C ILE A 16 -0.48 -5.60 20.03
N GLN A 17 -0.04 -4.48 19.46
CA GLN A 17 -0.58 -3.99 18.19
C GLN A 17 0.13 -4.64 17.00
N ARG A 18 -0.65 -5.19 16.06
CA ARG A 18 -0.10 -5.77 14.82
C ARG A 18 0.13 -4.69 13.77
N ARG A 19 1.28 -4.76 13.09
CA ARG A 19 1.59 -3.87 11.96
C ARG A 19 0.62 -4.13 10.81
N LYS A 20 0.09 -3.04 10.22
CA LYS A 20 -0.84 -3.12 9.08
C LYS A 20 -0.15 -3.56 7.77
N THR A 21 1.17 -3.40 7.68
CA THR A 21 2.01 -3.64 6.48
C THR A 21 3.18 -4.60 6.77
N PRO A 22 2.92 -5.91 6.96
CA PRO A 22 3.95 -6.89 7.34
C PRO A 22 5.04 -7.12 6.27
N ALA A 23 4.70 -7.04 4.99
CA ALA A 23 5.63 -7.35 3.89
C ALA A 23 6.79 -6.36 3.76
N LEU A 24 6.64 -5.14 4.32
CA LEU A 24 7.71 -4.15 4.33
C LEU A 24 8.79 -4.46 5.37
N LYS A 25 8.55 -5.35 6.34
CA LYS A 25 9.49 -5.70 7.43
C LYS A 25 10.10 -4.48 8.17
N GLY A 26 9.38 -3.36 8.24
CA GLY A 26 9.85 -2.12 8.87
C GLY A 26 10.50 -1.11 7.91
N CYS A 27 10.81 -1.49 6.67
CA CYS A 27 11.32 -0.57 5.66
C CYS A 27 10.21 0.39 5.18
N PRO A 28 10.55 1.64 4.79
CA PRO A 28 9.55 2.57 4.24
C PRO A 28 9.04 2.14 2.86
N GLN A 29 9.92 1.53 2.06
CA GLN A 29 9.66 1.08 0.70
C GLN A 29 10.38 -0.25 0.46
N ARG A 30 9.86 -1.08 -0.44
CA ARG A 30 10.47 -2.37 -0.79
C ARG A 30 10.35 -2.64 -2.28
N LYS A 31 11.45 -3.06 -2.90
CA LYS A 31 11.49 -3.53 -4.28
C LYS A 31 10.80 -4.90 -4.37
N GLY A 32 10.09 -5.14 -5.48
CA GLY A 32 9.45 -6.41 -5.79
C GLY A 32 9.27 -6.58 -7.29
N VAL A 33 8.95 -7.80 -7.72
CA VAL A 33 8.65 -8.15 -9.11
C VAL A 33 7.14 -8.33 -9.25
N CYS A 34 6.56 -7.75 -10.30
CA CYS A 34 5.14 -7.88 -10.60
C CYS A 34 4.87 -9.22 -11.27
N MET A 35 4.28 -10.17 -10.54
CA MET A 35 4.02 -11.50 -11.10
C MET A 35 2.83 -11.54 -12.05
N ARG A 36 1.77 -10.79 -11.76
CA ARG A 36 0.52 -10.79 -12.54
C ARG A 36 -0.14 -9.44 -12.52
N THR A 37 -0.68 -9.04 -13.66
CA THR A 37 -1.41 -7.77 -13.82
C THR A 37 -2.88 -8.04 -14.09
N TYR A 38 -3.74 -7.60 -13.18
CA TYR A 38 -5.17 -7.89 -13.29
C TYR A 38 -6.03 -6.84 -12.58
N CYS A 39 -7.32 -6.88 -12.88
CA CYS A 39 -8.35 -6.00 -12.34
C CYS A 39 -9.16 -6.69 -11.25
N LYS A 40 -9.56 -5.94 -10.21
CA LYS A 40 -10.53 -6.37 -9.19
C LYS A 40 -11.65 -5.36 -9.06
N THR A 41 -12.85 -5.86 -8.80
CA THR A 41 -14.00 -5.04 -8.40
C THR A 41 -13.90 -4.67 -6.91
N PRO A 42 -14.25 -3.43 -6.53
CA PRO A 42 -14.26 -3.01 -5.13
C PRO A 42 -15.42 -3.61 -4.35
N LYS A 43 -15.34 -3.53 -3.01
CA LYS A 43 -16.45 -3.82 -2.12
C LYS A 43 -17.56 -2.78 -2.33
N LYS A 44 -18.83 -3.23 -2.29
CA LYS A 44 -20.02 -2.35 -2.18
C LYS A 44 -19.79 -1.30 -1.07
N PRO A 45 -20.20 -0.03 -1.24
CA PRO A 45 -21.14 0.51 -2.23
C PRO A 45 -20.52 0.92 -3.57
N ASN A 46 -19.19 0.90 -3.68
CA ASN A 46 -18.50 1.40 -4.86
C ASN A 46 -18.55 0.38 -6.00
N SER A 47 -18.60 0.87 -7.24
CA SER A 47 -18.50 0.08 -8.47
C SER A 47 -17.40 0.67 -9.37
N ALA A 48 -16.46 -0.17 -9.81
CA ALA A 48 -15.39 0.18 -10.75
C ALA A 48 -14.57 -1.07 -11.10
N LEU A 49 -13.83 -1.04 -12.21
CA LEU A 49 -12.71 -1.94 -12.44
C LEU A 49 -11.42 -1.28 -11.94
N ARG A 50 -10.87 -1.77 -10.82
CA ARG A 50 -9.61 -1.28 -10.27
C ARG A 50 -8.48 -2.20 -10.72
N SER A 51 -7.54 -1.72 -11.52
CA SER A 51 -6.35 -2.52 -11.80
C SER A 51 -5.36 -2.42 -10.63
N ILE A 52 -4.82 -3.55 -10.21
CA ILE A 52 -3.95 -3.62 -9.02
C ILE A 52 -2.55 -3.09 -9.35
N SER A 53 -2.09 -3.37 -10.56
CA SER A 53 -0.80 -2.98 -11.12
C SER A 53 -1.00 -2.23 -12.45
N HIS A 54 -1.66 -1.07 -12.37
CA HIS A 54 -1.85 -0.16 -13.52
C HIS A 54 -0.53 0.05 -14.29
N PHE A 55 -0.49 -0.09 -15.62
CA PHE A 55 0.66 0.28 -16.48
C PHE A 55 2.01 -0.38 -16.13
N VAL A 56 1.97 -1.58 -15.57
CA VAL A 56 3.15 -2.42 -15.33
C VAL A 56 2.90 -3.73 -16.07
N THR A 57 3.87 -4.26 -16.80
CA THR A 57 3.74 -5.59 -17.42
C THR A 57 4.08 -6.68 -16.41
N GLU A 58 3.84 -7.94 -16.76
CA GLU A 58 4.36 -9.04 -15.96
C GLU A 58 5.90 -9.00 -15.93
N HIS A 59 6.47 -9.50 -14.85
CA HIS A 59 7.91 -9.54 -14.55
C HIS A 59 8.63 -8.20 -14.42
N CYS A 60 7.93 -7.07 -14.50
CA CYS A 60 8.52 -5.77 -14.22
C CYS A 60 8.93 -5.59 -12.75
N ILE A 61 9.99 -4.83 -12.55
CA ILE A 61 10.50 -4.46 -11.25
C ILE A 61 9.84 -3.16 -10.78
N ILE A 62 9.27 -3.21 -9.59
CA ILE A 62 8.54 -2.08 -8.99
C ILE A 62 8.98 -1.80 -7.56
N ILE A 63 8.81 -0.55 -7.13
CA ILE A 63 8.89 -0.17 -5.72
C ILE A 63 7.49 -0.09 -5.14
N VAL A 64 7.32 -0.72 -3.98
CA VAL A 64 6.07 -0.75 -3.23
C VAL A 64 6.24 -0.01 -1.91
N ARG A 65 5.21 0.75 -1.53
CA ARG A 65 5.11 1.44 -0.23
C ARG A 65 3.83 1.09 0.50
N GLY A 66 3.79 1.41 1.78
CA GLY A 66 2.58 1.27 2.60
C GLY A 66 1.44 2.15 2.11
N GLY A 67 0.21 1.62 2.14
CA GLY A 67 -0.99 2.40 1.83
C GLY A 67 -2.15 1.52 1.43
N ARG A 68 -3.05 1.20 2.37
CA ARG A 68 -4.24 0.40 2.08
C ARG A 68 -5.18 1.13 1.11
N VAL A 69 -5.77 0.38 0.19
CA VAL A 69 -6.93 0.81 -0.58
C VAL A 69 -8.16 0.36 0.20
N LYS A 70 -8.99 1.31 0.66
CA LYS A 70 -10.13 1.02 1.54
C LYS A 70 -11.14 0.11 0.84
N ASP A 71 -11.38 0.37 -0.44
CA ASP A 71 -12.39 -0.28 -1.27
C ASP A 71 -12.02 -1.70 -1.68
N LEU A 72 -10.72 -2.02 -1.75
CA LEU A 72 -10.23 -3.33 -2.18
C LEU A 72 -9.73 -4.15 -0.98
N PRO A 73 -10.43 -5.22 -0.57
CA PRO A 73 -9.93 -6.09 0.48
C PRO A 73 -8.61 -6.76 0.05
N GLY A 74 -7.66 -6.88 0.98
CA GLY A 74 -6.34 -7.46 0.73
C GLY A 74 -5.31 -6.50 0.09
N CYS A 75 -5.73 -5.41 -0.55
CA CYS A 75 -4.82 -4.43 -1.15
C CYS A 75 -4.25 -3.46 -0.10
N ARG A 76 -3.14 -3.85 0.55
CA ARG A 76 -2.51 -3.09 1.66
C ARG A 76 -1.37 -2.16 1.23
N TYR A 77 -0.93 -2.27 -0.02
CA TYR A 77 0.23 -1.57 -0.53
C TYR A 77 -0.08 -0.80 -1.81
N ARG A 78 0.79 0.15 -2.14
CA ARG A 78 0.72 0.95 -3.36
C ARG A 78 2.07 0.95 -4.06
N VAL A 79 2.02 0.89 -5.39
CA VAL A 79 3.20 1.08 -6.24
C VAL A 79 3.60 2.55 -6.23
N VAL A 80 4.90 2.81 -6.09
CA VAL A 80 5.50 4.14 -6.29
C VAL A 80 5.67 4.36 -7.79
N ARG A 81 5.18 5.49 -8.30
CA ARG A 81 5.18 5.81 -9.73
C ARG A 81 6.37 6.69 -10.10
N GLY A 82 6.85 6.54 -11.33
CA GLY A 82 8.02 7.25 -11.85
C GLY A 82 9.34 6.73 -11.32
N VAL A 83 9.37 5.49 -10.82
CA VAL A 83 10.56 4.85 -10.24
C VAL A 83 10.62 3.40 -10.70
N LEU A 84 11.81 2.93 -11.11
CA LEU A 84 12.02 1.65 -11.80
C LEU A 84 11.10 1.55 -13.03
N ASP A 85 10.48 0.40 -13.26
CA ASP A 85 9.65 0.16 -14.46
C ASP A 85 8.23 0.73 -14.33
N ALA A 86 7.88 1.29 -13.16
CA ALA A 86 6.56 1.88 -12.93
C ALA A 86 6.45 3.27 -13.58
N VAL A 87 5.94 3.29 -14.82
CA VAL A 87 5.77 4.51 -15.62
C VAL A 87 4.93 5.59 -14.88
N PRO A 88 5.32 6.88 -14.98
CA PRO A 88 4.54 7.98 -14.41
C PRO A 88 3.22 8.21 -15.15
N VAL A 89 2.26 8.87 -14.49
CA VAL A 89 0.96 9.16 -15.10
C VAL A 89 1.12 10.30 -16.12
N LYS A 90 0.79 10.02 -17.39
CA LYS A 90 0.80 10.99 -18.49
C LYS A 90 -0.16 12.16 -18.22
N ASN A 91 0.21 13.37 -18.67
CA ASN A 91 -0.62 14.59 -18.65
C ASN A 91 -1.17 15.02 -17.27
N ARG A 92 -0.56 14.55 -16.17
CA ARG A 92 -0.94 14.94 -14.82
C ARG A 92 -0.44 16.37 -14.53
N LYS A 93 -1.36 17.33 -14.40
CA LYS A 93 -1.02 18.73 -14.04
C LYS A 93 -0.94 18.99 -12.53
N ARG A 94 -1.79 18.32 -11.73
CA ARG A 94 -1.89 18.48 -10.25
C ARG A 94 -1.40 17.24 -9.48
N ALA A 95 -0.87 17.45 -8.26
CA ALA A 95 -0.34 16.41 -7.37
C ALA A 95 0.71 15.49 -8.04
N ARG A 96 1.55 16.07 -8.89
CA ARG A 96 2.48 15.35 -9.79
C ARG A 96 3.51 14.49 -9.07
N SER A 97 4.06 14.99 -7.96
CA SER A 97 5.06 14.30 -7.14
C SER A 97 4.57 12.93 -6.66
N LYS A 98 3.26 12.76 -6.40
CA LYS A 98 2.67 11.48 -5.98
C LYS A 98 2.61 10.44 -7.10
N TYR A 99 2.54 10.89 -8.35
CA TYR A 99 2.34 10.06 -9.55
C TYR A 99 3.58 10.01 -10.46
N GLY A 100 4.72 10.51 -9.99
CA GLY A 100 6.00 10.45 -10.70
C GLY A 100 6.12 11.38 -11.90
N THR A 101 5.18 12.30 -12.10
CA THR A 101 5.17 13.18 -13.27
C THR A 101 6.07 14.39 -13.04
N ARG A 102 6.97 14.71 -13.98
CA ARG A 102 7.81 15.92 -13.90
C ARG A 102 6.98 17.20 -14.11
N ARG A 103 7.49 18.34 -13.64
CA ARG A 103 6.92 19.65 -13.98
C ARG A 103 7.14 19.85 -15.49
N PRO A 104 6.08 20.10 -16.29
CA PRO A 104 6.26 20.46 -17.68
C PRO A 104 7.03 21.78 -17.71
N PHE A 105 8.00 21.85 -18.59
CA PHE A 105 8.65 23.10 -18.95
C PHE A 105 7.59 23.89 -19.72
N VAL A 106 7.06 24.91 -19.06
CA VAL A 106 6.28 25.96 -19.70
C VAL A 106 7.28 27.01 -20.11
#